data_AF-A0A4P2Q413-F1
#
_entry.id   AF-A0A4P2Q413-F1
#
_cell.length_a   1.000
_cell.length_b   1.000
_cell.length_c   1.000
_cell.angle_alpha   90.00
_cell.angle_beta   90.00
_cell.angle_gamma   90.00
#
_symmetry.space_group_name_H-M   'P 1'
#
loop_
_entity.id
_entity.type
_entity.pdbx_description
1 polymer ?
#
loop_
_entity_poly.entity_id
_entity_poly.type
_entity_poly.pdbx_seq_one_letter_code
_entity_poly.pdbx_strand_id
1 'polypeptide(L)'
;MMASMTRTKATEVMWSERVRAWRESGETAEEFARSRGFAASTLHGWSSRLSRTERPRFLRLVPKAPAVTSSAPELVVEVGGARVRVAAGFDPALLADVVRALGGGAR
;
A
#
# COMPACT_ATOMS: atom_id res chain seq x y z
N MET A 1 18.02 -6.56 29.68
CA MET A 1 16.81 -6.67 28.84
C MET A 1 17.05 -7.22 27.41
N MET A 2 18.24 -7.76 27.08
CA MET A 2 18.55 -8.29 25.73
C MET A 2 18.49 -9.83 25.62
N ALA A 3 18.79 -10.56 26.71
CA ALA A 3 18.89 -12.02 26.70
C ALA A 3 17.53 -12.78 26.56
N SER A 4 16.41 -12.10 26.88
CA SER A 4 15.06 -12.70 26.76
C SER A 4 14.55 -12.70 25.32
N MET A 5 14.92 -11.68 24.52
CA MET A 5 14.52 -11.57 23.11
C MET A 5 15.20 -12.62 22.23
N THR A 6 16.48 -12.93 22.48
CA THR A 6 17.24 -13.91 21.69
C THR A 6 16.73 -15.33 21.88
N ARG A 7 16.41 -15.71 23.13
CA ARG A 7 15.81 -17.03 23.45
C ARG A 7 14.43 -17.20 22.80
N THR A 8 13.63 -16.14 22.76
CA THR A 8 12.31 -16.16 22.14
C THR A 8 12.40 -16.35 20.63
N LYS A 9 13.31 -15.64 19.95
CA LYS A 9 13.55 -15.81 18.51
C LYS A 9 14.07 -17.20 18.15
N ALA A 10 15.03 -17.73 18.91
CA ALA A 10 15.56 -19.08 18.68
C ALA A 10 14.47 -20.15 18.84
N THR A 11 13.58 -19.98 19.83
CA THR A 11 12.45 -20.88 20.04
C THR A 11 11.44 -20.79 18.88
N GLU A 12 11.17 -19.59 18.38
CA GLU A 12 10.25 -19.37 17.25
C GLU A 12 10.77 -19.99 15.95
N VAL A 13 12.07 -19.82 15.64
CA VAL A 13 12.71 -20.46 14.47
C VAL A 13 12.58 -21.98 14.57
N MET A 14 12.97 -22.56 15.71
CA MET A 14 12.89 -24.00 15.95
C MET A 14 11.46 -24.55 15.77
N TRP A 15 10.44 -23.85 16.26
CA TRP A 15 9.05 -24.29 16.10
C TRP A 15 8.52 -24.06 14.68
N SER A 16 9.02 -23.05 13.97
CA SER A 16 8.67 -22.83 12.56
C SER A 16 9.16 -23.98 11.67
N GLU A 17 10.38 -24.46 11.88
CA GLU A 17 10.94 -25.61 11.16
C GLU A 17 10.16 -26.89 11.46
N ARG A 18 9.79 -27.12 12.72
CA ARG A 18 8.96 -28.28 13.10
C ARG A 18 7.58 -28.24 12.48
N VAL A 19 6.93 -27.08 12.47
CA VAL A 19 5.62 -26.91 11.83
C VAL A 19 5.72 -27.12 10.32
N ARG A 20 6.80 -26.66 9.68
CA ARG A 20 7.06 -26.93 8.26
C ARG A 20 7.25 -28.43 8.00
N ALA A 21 8.14 -29.08 8.75
CA ALA A 21 8.40 -30.51 8.59
C ALA A 21 7.15 -31.37 8.84
N TRP A 22 6.28 -30.96 9.77
CA TRP A 22 4.99 -31.62 9.98
C TRP A 22 4.03 -31.45 8.79
N ARG A 23 3.94 -30.24 8.22
CA ARG A 23 3.10 -29.99 7.03
C ARG A 23 3.59 -30.75 5.81
N GLU A 24 4.91 -30.92 5.67
CA GLU A 24 5.54 -31.68 4.58
C GLU A 24 5.42 -33.20 4.77
N SER A 25 5.39 -33.70 6.01
CA SER A 25 5.29 -35.14 6.27
C SER A 25 3.91 -35.73 5.98
N GLY A 26 2.85 -34.91 6.07
CA GLY A 26 1.46 -35.37 5.91
C GLY A 26 0.95 -36.25 7.06
N GLU A 27 1.75 -36.43 8.11
CA GLU A 27 1.39 -37.18 9.31
C GLU A 27 0.37 -36.39 10.16
N THR A 28 -0.39 -37.10 10.99
CA THR A 28 -1.18 -36.42 12.03
C THR A 28 -0.26 -35.72 13.05
N ALA A 29 -0.76 -34.68 13.70
CA ALA A 29 0.02 -33.95 14.70
C ALA A 29 0.46 -34.87 15.85
N GLU A 30 -0.39 -35.84 16.20
CA GLU A 30 -0.17 -36.85 17.22
C GLU A 30 0.99 -37.80 16.86
N GLU A 31 1.04 -38.29 15.63
CA GLU A 31 2.11 -39.17 15.14
C GLU A 31 3.44 -38.42 15.04
N PHE A 32 3.40 -37.21 14.46
CA PHE A 32 4.58 -36.38 14.30
C PHE A 32 5.19 -35.97 15.65
N ALA A 33 4.35 -35.64 16.63
CA ALA A 33 4.78 -35.22 17.96
C ALA A 33 5.27 -36.41 18.81
N ARG A 34 4.58 -37.56 18.73
CA ARG A 34 4.96 -38.79 19.45
C ARG A 34 6.36 -39.27 19.07
N SER A 35 6.67 -39.29 17.77
CA SER A 35 7.99 -39.72 17.27
C SER A 35 9.15 -38.81 17.69
N ARG A 36 8.86 -37.56 18.10
CA ARG A 36 9.85 -36.53 18.40
C ARG A 36 9.83 -36.05 19.86
N GLY A 37 9.02 -36.67 20.71
CA GLY A 37 9.03 -36.46 22.16
C GLY A 37 8.47 -35.11 22.61
N PHE A 38 7.50 -34.53 21.90
CA PHE A 38 6.78 -33.34 22.36
C PHE A 38 5.26 -33.52 22.28
N ALA A 39 4.50 -32.64 22.91
CA ALA A 39 3.04 -32.71 22.90
C ALA A 39 2.44 -32.13 21.62
N ALA A 40 1.46 -32.82 21.03
CA ALA A 40 0.73 -32.35 19.85
C ALA A 40 0.05 -30.99 20.09
N SER A 41 -0.43 -30.73 21.31
CA SER A 41 -1.01 -29.44 21.71
C SER A 41 -0.02 -28.27 21.54
N THR A 42 1.26 -28.50 21.82
CA THR A 42 2.31 -27.50 21.63
C THR A 42 2.51 -27.22 20.14
N LEU A 43 2.53 -28.26 19.30
CA LEU A 43 2.63 -28.13 17.84
C LEU A 43 1.45 -27.34 17.25
N HIS A 44 0.22 -27.65 17.68
CA HIS A 44 -0.98 -26.91 17.27
C HIS A 44 -0.93 -25.44 17.70
N GLY A 45 -0.51 -25.18 18.95
CA GLY A 45 -0.36 -23.81 19.47
C GLY A 45 0.62 -22.99 18.62
N TRP A 46 1.77 -23.57 18.27
CA TRP A 46 2.75 -22.91 17.40
C TRP A 46 2.27 -22.76 15.96
N SER A 47 1.60 -23.76 15.37
CA SER A 47 1.02 -23.65 14.02
C SER A 47 -0.02 -22.52 13.94
N SER A 48 -0.90 -22.42 14.95
CA SER A 48 -1.88 -21.34 15.07
C SER A 48 -1.20 -19.99 15.21
N ARG A 49 -0.21 -19.87 16.09
CA ARG A 49 0.55 -18.64 16.31
C ARG A 49 1.26 -18.17 15.03
N LEU A 50 1.95 -19.06 14.33
CA LEU A 50 2.67 -18.74 13.10
C LEU A 50 1.72 -18.36 11.96
N SER A 51 0.57 -19.02 11.83
CA SER A 51 -0.43 -18.67 10.80
C SER A 51 -1.06 -17.29 11.00
N ARG A 52 -1.16 -16.80 12.25
CA ARG A 52 -1.66 -15.44 12.56
C ARG A 52 -0.67 -14.35 12.15
N THR A 53 0.62 -14.64 12.12
CA THR A 53 1.66 -13.72 11.66
C THR A 53 1.66 -13.62 10.13
N GLU A 54 1.37 -14.72 9.43
CA GLU A 54 1.41 -14.80 7.97
C GLU A 54 0.13 -14.29 7.30
N ARG A 55 -1.03 -14.36 7.98
CA ARG A 55 -2.30 -13.89 7.41
C ARG A 55 -2.33 -12.36 7.29
N PRO A 56 -2.51 -11.80 6.07
CA PRO A 56 -2.68 -10.37 5.90
C PRO A 56 -3.92 -9.91 6.68
N ARG A 57 -3.74 -8.86 7.50
CA ARG A 57 -4.85 -8.22 8.19
C ARG A 57 -5.57 -7.33 7.18
N PHE A 58 -6.83 -7.65 6.89
CA PHE A 58 -7.69 -6.73 6.16
C PHE A 58 -7.92 -5.49 7.03
N LEU A 59 -7.65 -4.31 6.47
CA LEU A 59 -7.91 -3.01 7.10
C LEU A 59 -9.06 -2.33 6.38
N ARG A 60 -9.96 -1.70 7.15
CA ARG A 60 -11.00 -0.85 6.58
C ARG A 60 -10.38 0.45 6.07
N LEU A 61 -10.38 0.64 4.76
CA LEU A 61 -10.01 1.92 4.16
C LEU A 61 -11.10 2.96 4.46
N VAL A 62 -10.69 4.13 4.92
CA VAL A 62 -11.57 5.30 5.06
C VAL A 62 -11.28 6.22 3.88
N PRO A 63 -12.26 6.52 3.00
CA PRO A 63 -12.06 7.46 1.91
C PRO A 63 -11.65 8.82 2.48
N LYS A 64 -10.50 9.33 2.03
CA LYS A 64 -10.13 10.71 2.28
C LYS A 64 -11.10 11.58 1.48
N ALA A 65 -11.83 12.48 2.13
CA ALA A 65 -12.70 13.42 1.44
C ALA A 65 -11.89 14.14 0.36
N PRO A 66 -12.41 14.28 -0.88
CA PRO A 66 -11.72 15.00 -1.93
C PRO A 66 -11.45 16.41 -1.42
N ALA A 67 -10.19 16.83 -1.46
CA ALA A 67 -9.86 18.23 -1.30
C ALA A 67 -10.57 18.95 -2.44
N VAL A 68 -11.62 19.71 -2.11
CA VAL A 68 -12.33 20.55 -3.06
C VAL A 68 -11.31 21.61 -3.47
N THR A 69 -10.57 21.33 -4.52
CA THR A 69 -9.77 22.35 -5.17
C THR A 69 -10.80 23.19 -5.88
N SER A 70 -11.18 24.31 -5.27
CA SER A 70 -11.92 25.36 -5.98
C SER A 70 -10.99 25.84 -7.08
N SER A 71 -11.01 25.13 -8.21
CA SER A 71 -10.43 25.63 -9.45
C SER A 71 -11.31 26.81 -9.79
N ALA A 72 -10.81 28.02 -9.56
CA ALA A 72 -11.37 29.18 -10.23
C ALA A 72 -11.50 28.84 -11.72
N PRO A 73 -12.58 29.27 -12.39
CA PRO A 73 -12.76 28.95 -13.81
C PRO A 73 -11.56 29.49 -14.59
N GLU A 74 -10.73 28.57 -15.08
CA GLU A 74 -9.59 28.88 -15.93
C GLU A 74 -10.07 28.75 -17.38
N LEU A 75 -10.08 29.86 -18.11
CA LEU A 75 -10.35 29.85 -19.54
C LEU A 75 -9.08 29.46 -20.29
N VAL A 76 -9.25 28.69 -21.36
CA VAL A 76 -8.17 28.37 -22.30
C VAL A 76 -8.54 28.94 -23.66
N VAL A 77 -7.66 29.77 -24.21
CA VAL A 77 -7.80 30.36 -25.55
C VAL A 77 -6.73 29.77 -26.45
N GLU A 78 -7.14 29.23 -27.59
CA GLU A 78 -6.22 28.65 -28.59
C GLU A 78 -6.28 29.48 -29.88
N VAL A 79 -5.12 29.91 -30.38
CA VAL A 79 -4.96 30.71 -31.60
C VAL A 79 -3.82 30.11 -32.43
N GLY A 80 -4.15 29.41 -33.52
CA GLY A 80 -3.16 28.65 -34.29
C GLY A 80 -2.49 27.59 -33.43
N GLY A 81 -1.16 27.66 -33.28
CA GLY A 81 -0.38 26.77 -32.40
C GLY A 81 -0.17 27.28 -30.97
N ALA A 82 -0.68 28.47 -30.64
CA ALA A 82 -0.52 29.07 -29.31
C ALA A 82 -1.71 28.73 -28.41
N ARG A 83 -1.42 28.44 -27.13
CA ARG A 83 -2.41 28.16 -26.09
C ARG A 83 -2.19 29.07 -24.88
N VAL A 84 -3.22 29.85 -24.55
CA VAL A 84 -3.20 30.84 -23.47
C VAL A 84 -4.15 30.38 -22.36
N ARG A 85 -3.63 30.26 -21.14
CA ARG A 85 -4.43 30.00 -19.94
C ARG A 85 -4.77 31.32 -19.24
N VAL A 86 -6.03 31.49 -18.89
CA VAL A 86 -6.59 32.75 -18.35
C VAL A 86 -7.26 32.45 -17.02
N ALA A 87 -6.63 32.91 -15.94
CA ALA A 87 -7.20 32.84 -14.60
C ALA A 87 -8.20 33.98 -14.36
N ALA A 88 -9.11 33.80 -13.40
CA ALA A 88 -10.02 34.86 -12.96
C ALA A 88 -9.25 36.10 -12.46
N GLY A 89 -9.77 37.29 -12.74
CA GLY A 89 -9.12 38.58 -12.39
C GLY A 89 -8.12 39.09 -13.42
N PHE A 90 -8.04 38.48 -14.61
CA PHE A 90 -7.24 38.97 -15.72
C PHE A 90 -7.72 40.34 -16.24
N ASP A 91 -6.82 41.09 -16.87
CA ASP A 91 -7.14 42.32 -17.58
C ASP A 91 -7.71 42.00 -18.99
N PRO A 92 -8.97 42.38 -19.29
CA PRO A 92 -9.58 42.12 -20.59
C PRO A 92 -8.89 42.82 -21.76
N ALA A 93 -8.36 44.03 -21.55
CA ALA A 93 -7.68 44.79 -22.60
C ALA A 93 -6.37 44.10 -22.99
N LEU A 94 -5.58 43.72 -21.99
CA LEU A 94 -4.34 42.98 -22.19
C LEU A 94 -4.58 41.62 -22.89
N LEU A 95 -5.62 40.87 -22.47
CA LEU A 95 -5.95 39.60 -23.13
C LEU A 95 -6.31 39.80 -24.61
N ALA A 96 -7.09 40.84 -24.93
CA ALA A 96 -7.45 41.16 -26.31
C ALA A 96 -6.21 41.51 -27.15
N ASP A 97 -5.26 42.24 -26.59
CA ASP A 97 -4.01 42.60 -27.25
C ASP A 97 -3.14 41.37 -27.54
N VAL A 98 -3.00 40.47 -26.57
CA VAL A 98 -2.27 39.20 -26.74
C VAL A 98 -2.92 38.33 -27.82
N VAL A 99 -4.24 38.16 -27.79
CA VAL A 99 -4.98 37.36 -28.79
C VAL A 99 -4.82 37.95 -30.18
N ARG A 100 -4.88 39.29 -30.32
CA ARG A 100 -4.67 39.97 -31.60
C ARG A 100 -3.25 39.80 -32.12
N ALA A 101 -2.24 39.91 -31.26
CA ALA A 101 -0.84 39.71 -31.62
C ALA A 101 -0.59 38.27 -32.12
N LEU A 102 -1.17 37.27 -31.46
CA LEU A 102 -1.07 35.86 -31.87
C LEU A 102 -1.79 35.58 -33.20
N GLY A 103 -2.94 36.23 -33.45
CA GLY A 103 -3.66 36.12 -34.73
C GLY A 103 -2.96 36.80 -35.91
N GLY A 104 -2.15 37.82 -35.65
CA GLY A 104 -1.41 38.57 -36.69
C GLY A 104 -0.19 37.86 -37.27
N GLY A 105 0.30 36.79 -36.62
CA GLY A 105 1.43 35.97 -37.08
C GLY A 105 1.05 34.82 -38.02
N ALA A 106 -0.24 34.61 -38.29
CA ALA A 106 -0.73 33.63 -39.25
C ALA A 106 -0.77 34.26 -40.66
N ARG A 107 0.39 34.33 -41.32
CA ARG A 107 0.50 34.60 -42.76
C ARG A 107 1.45 33.63 -43.41
#